data_AF-A0A960V9T4-F1
#
_entry.id   AF-A0A960V9T4-F1
#
_cell.length_a   1.000
_cell.length_b   1.000
_cell.length_c   1.000
_cell.angle_alpha   90.00
_cell.angle_beta   90.00
_cell.angle_gamma   90.00
#
_symmetry.space_group_name_H-M   'P 1'
#
loop_
_entity.id
_entity.type
_entity.pdbx_description
1 polymer ?
#
loop_
_entity_poly.entity_id
_entity_poly.type
_entity_poly.pdbx_seq_one_letter_code
_entity_poly.pdbx_strand_id
1 'polypeptide(L)'
;IENEMLVSLNNKFINLTNRKSYFLTLSNGSNKLEIVLKSKDNFFQKYQVNIIRQNSPDSILNTLIELSVSDGNLFPEFSPGVNLYELEVPISINSISLMANSHPNSTLSINGIQISDSSGSFLTPLHPGINEIEISVAGENSINIYTIKVNRKIPNSNNLLDSISLSTGNLYPSFSSTTNHYELLLPKNTNTLDIGAFSQNPDSEIRINGIEINSSNTSITLNPIVGLNSAEIWVTAPNGASNIYLVKILKPSNLNKRIFITNNAYTGNLGGKSGADEKCNSDPNHPGDGSLFKAMLASNPISNSEDRKACSSPNCTNSAQNLDWVFQFNTAYNKLQSNEYVFLTNAAGIIENYNFYSSVDLSQNHIWTGLDSDWTNAGDNCNDWTDSSSSFNGTTGNSITGSGSFHSNEISSCNIPKAILCVEQ
;
A
#
# COMPACT_ATOMS: atom_id res chain seq x y z
N ILE A 1 -40.07 -95.66 6.36
CA ILE A 1 -39.53 -95.92 5.01
C ILE A 1 -40.13 -94.84 4.12
N GLU A 2 -39.50 -93.68 4.05
CA GLU A 2 -39.91 -92.60 3.13
C GLU A 2 -38.97 -92.61 1.92
N ASN A 3 -39.59 -92.68 0.74
CA ASN A 3 -38.94 -92.66 -0.57
C ASN A 3 -38.60 -91.20 -0.91
N GLU A 4 -37.34 -90.79 -0.92
CA GLU A 4 -36.97 -89.44 -1.37
C GLU A 4 -36.31 -89.49 -2.77
N MET A 5 -36.90 -88.73 -3.71
CA MET A 5 -36.23 -88.30 -4.95
C MET A 5 -35.10 -87.34 -4.59
N LEU A 6 -33.89 -87.60 -5.08
CA LEU A 6 -32.76 -86.70 -4.85
C LEU A 6 -32.70 -85.65 -5.96
N VAL A 7 -32.69 -84.37 -5.57
CA VAL A 7 -32.47 -83.24 -6.48
C VAL A 7 -31.13 -82.62 -6.17
N SER A 8 -30.32 -82.36 -7.20
CA SER A 8 -29.15 -81.50 -7.06
C SER A 8 -29.26 -80.28 -7.97
N LEU A 9 -28.79 -79.14 -7.48
CA LEU A 9 -28.56 -77.92 -8.24
C LEU A 9 -27.05 -77.69 -8.32
N ASN A 10 -26.47 -77.67 -9.52
CA ASN A 10 -25.02 -77.49 -9.74
C ASN A 10 -24.16 -78.35 -8.80
N ASN A 11 -24.46 -79.65 -8.74
CA ASN A 11 -23.79 -80.66 -7.90
C ASN A 11 -24.00 -80.54 -6.37
N LYS A 12 -24.91 -79.70 -5.90
CA LYS A 12 -25.30 -79.62 -4.48
C LYS A 12 -26.68 -80.24 -4.25
N PHE A 13 -26.79 -81.25 -3.40
CA PHE A 13 -28.05 -81.93 -3.09
C PHE A 13 -28.98 -81.04 -2.25
N ILE A 14 -30.27 -81.08 -2.58
CA ILE A 14 -31.33 -80.33 -1.91
C ILE A 14 -32.41 -81.31 -1.46
N ASN A 15 -32.78 -81.24 -0.18
CA ASN A 15 -33.91 -82.00 0.34
C ASN A 15 -35.22 -81.24 0.06
N LEU A 16 -36.13 -81.86 -0.68
CA LEU A 16 -37.38 -81.26 -1.15
C LEU A 16 -38.51 -81.26 -0.10
N THR A 17 -38.35 -81.92 1.04
CA THR A 17 -39.43 -82.08 2.04
C THR A 17 -39.87 -80.78 2.71
N ASN A 18 -39.13 -79.66 2.55
CA ASN A 18 -39.38 -78.41 3.27
C ASN A 18 -39.42 -77.13 2.41
N ARG A 19 -39.95 -77.14 1.18
CA ARG A 19 -40.15 -75.95 0.30
C ARG A 19 -39.13 -74.80 0.49
N LYS A 20 -37.82 -75.12 0.57
CA LYS A 20 -36.78 -74.12 0.84
C LYS A 20 -36.36 -73.47 -0.47
N SER A 21 -36.26 -72.14 -0.48
CA SER A 21 -35.70 -71.36 -1.58
C SER A 21 -34.17 -71.50 -1.61
N TYR A 22 -33.60 -71.67 -2.82
CA TYR A 22 -32.14 -71.70 -3.03
C TYR A 22 -31.70 -70.38 -3.67
N PHE A 23 -30.76 -69.68 -3.03
CA PHE A 23 -30.19 -68.46 -3.59
C PHE A 23 -29.09 -68.81 -4.59
N LEU A 24 -29.18 -68.26 -5.78
CA LEU A 24 -28.17 -68.36 -6.83
C LEU A 24 -27.59 -66.97 -7.09
N THR A 25 -26.30 -66.79 -6.87
CA THR A 25 -25.57 -65.58 -7.31
C THR A 25 -25.41 -65.64 -8.82
N LEU A 26 -25.86 -64.61 -9.53
CA LEU A 26 -25.78 -64.52 -11.00
C LEU A 26 -24.62 -63.61 -11.43
N SER A 27 -23.79 -64.11 -12.32
CA SER A 27 -22.82 -63.30 -13.07
C SER A 27 -23.50 -62.55 -14.22
N ASN A 28 -22.90 -61.48 -14.73
CA ASN A 28 -23.40 -60.80 -15.93
C ASN A 28 -23.36 -61.75 -17.14
N GLY A 29 -24.39 -61.69 -18.01
CA GLY A 29 -24.53 -62.60 -19.15
C GLY A 29 -25.23 -63.93 -18.81
N SER A 30 -24.85 -65.00 -19.52
CA SER A 30 -25.52 -66.30 -19.44
C SER A 30 -25.08 -67.12 -18.22
N ASN A 31 -26.01 -67.41 -17.33
CA ASN A 31 -25.86 -68.29 -16.18
C ASN A 31 -26.55 -69.62 -16.47
N LYS A 32 -25.85 -70.74 -16.25
CA LYS A 32 -26.41 -72.09 -16.43
C LYS A 32 -26.71 -72.69 -15.07
N LEU A 33 -27.95 -73.12 -14.88
CA LEU A 33 -28.38 -73.92 -13.74
C LEU A 33 -28.69 -75.33 -14.22
N GLU A 34 -27.91 -76.31 -13.76
CA GLU A 34 -28.19 -77.73 -13.99
C GLU A 34 -29.00 -78.29 -12.81
N ILE A 35 -30.19 -78.80 -13.11
CA ILE A 35 -31.07 -79.49 -12.17
C ILE A 35 -31.01 -80.97 -12.51
N VAL A 36 -30.51 -81.78 -11.59
CA VAL A 36 -30.44 -83.23 -11.77
C VAL A 36 -31.44 -83.91 -10.84
N LEU A 37 -32.39 -84.62 -11.42
CA LEU A 37 -33.31 -85.51 -10.70
C LEU A 37 -32.77 -86.94 -10.78
N LYS A 38 -32.61 -87.59 -9.64
CA LYS A 38 -32.27 -89.02 -9.56
C LYS A 38 -33.46 -89.81 -9.05
N SER A 39 -33.93 -90.74 -9.87
CA SER A 39 -34.98 -91.70 -9.49
C SER A 39 -34.41 -92.86 -8.67
N LYS A 40 -35.31 -93.63 -8.06
CA LYS A 40 -35.00 -94.80 -7.23
C LYS A 40 -34.19 -95.87 -7.98
N ASP A 41 -34.42 -96.02 -9.29
CA ASP A 41 -33.79 -97.04 -10.13
C ASP A 41 -32.45 -96.57 -10.72
N ASN A 42 -31.81 -95.56 -10.10
CA ASN A 42 -30.59 -94.91 -10.55
C ASN A 42 -30.67 -94.24 -11.94
N PHE A 43 -31.87 -94.04 -12.49
CA PHE A 43 -32.05 -93.24 -13.70
C PHE A 43 -31.99 -91.74 -13.38
N PHE A 44 -31.31 -90.98 -14.23
CA PHE A 44 -31.13 -89.53 -14.07
C PHE A 44 -31.87 -88.76 -15.16
N GLN A 45 -32.64 -87.75 -14.75
CA GLN A 45 -33.17 -86.74 -15.67
C GLN A 45 -32.49 -85.41 -15.38
N LYS A 46 -31.92 -84.80 -16.42
CA LYS A 46 -31.25 -83.51 -16.33
C LYS A 46 -32.12 -82.43 -16.98
N TYR A 47 -32.27 -81.30 -16.30
CA TYR A 47 -32.83 -80.07 -16.84
C TYR A 47 -31.77 -78.99 -16.79
N GLN A 48 -31.72 -78.17 -17.83
CA GLN A 48 -30.85 -77.01 -17.87
C GLN A 48 -31.72 -75.76 -18.00
N VAL A 49 -31.54 -74.84 -17.05
CA VAL A 49 -32.14 -73.51 -17.12
C VAL A 49 -31.03 -72.53 -17.49
N ASN A 50 -31.17 -71.87 -18.63
CA ASN A 50 -30.31 -70.76 -19.02
C ASN A 50 -30.96 -69.45 -18.53
N ILE A 51 -30.31 -68.79 -17.58
CA ILE A 51 -30.73 -67.50 -17.02
C ILE A 51 -29.83 -66.42 -17.60
N ILE A 52 -30.38 -65.49 -18.36
CA ILE A 52 -29.61 -64.38 -18.94
C ILE A 52 -29.84 -63.14 -18.08
N ARG A 53 -28.79 -62.65 -17.41
CA ARG A 53 -28.80 -61.35 -16.74
C ARG A 53 -28.37 -60.28 -17.75
N GLN A 54 -29.28 -59.41 -18.16
CA GLN A 54 -28.99 -58.32 -19.10
C GLN A 54 -28.04 -57.30 -18.46
N ASN A 55 -27.07 -56.79 -19.22
CA ASN A 55 -26.26 -55.63 -18.83
C ASN A 55 -27.16 -54.40 -18.77
N SER A 56 -27.05 -53.60 -17.70
CA SER A 56 -27.53 -52.22 -17.76
C SER A 56 -26.69 -51.49 -18.82
N PRO A 57 -27.25 -50.62 -19.68
CA PRO A 57 -26.43 -49.84 -20.59
C PRO A 57 -25.42 -49.01 -19.77
N ASP A 58 -24.13 -49.30 -19.97
CA ASP A 58 -23.01 -48.72 -19.20
C ASP A 58 -23.02 -47.18 -19.16
N SER A 59 -23.66 -46.52 -20.14
CA SER A 59 -23.78 -45.07 -20.24
C SER A 59 -24.69 -44.40 -19.19
N ILE A 60 -25.49 -45.17 -18.45
CA ILE A 60 -26.30 -44.62 -17.34
C ILE A 60 -25.56 -44.78 -16.01
N LEU A 61 -24.73 -45.81 -15.87
CA LEU A 61 -24.06 -46.14 -14.61
C LEU A 61 -22.94 -45.16 -14.26
N ASN A 62 -22.28 -44.57 -15.26
CA ASN A 62 -21.21 -43.60 -15.04
C ASN A 62 -21.69 -42.14 -15.12
N THR A 63 -22.99 -41.86 -14.96
CA THR A 63 -23.52 -40.48 -15.02
C THR A 63 -24.00 -39.98 -13.66
N LEU A 64 -23.94 -38.67 -13.46
CA LEU A 64 -24.63 -38.01 -12.35
C LEU A 64 -26.14 -38.00 -12.60
N ILE A 65 -26.92 -38.21 -11.54
CA ILE A 65 -28.38 -38.10 -11.51
C ILE A 65 -28.79 -36.75 -10.90
N GLU A 66 -27.95 -36.19 -10.05
CA GLU A 66 -28.16 -34.90 -9.42
C GLU A 66 -26.83 -34.18 -9.23
N LEU A 67 -26.85 -32.86 -9.41
CA LEU A 67 -25.77 -31.95 -9.07
C LEU A 67 -26.36 -30.62 -8.61
N SER A 68 -26.06 -30.20 -7.40
CA SER A 68 -26.45 -28.90 -6.87
C SER A 68 -25.37 -28.32 -5.96
N VAL A 69 -25.38 -27.01 -5.83
CA VAL A 69 -24.44 -26.24 -5.01
C VAL A 69 -25.21 -25.35 -4.04
N SER A 70 -24.62 -25.05 -2.88
CA SER A 70 -25.23 -24.17 -1.87
C SER A 70 -25.34 -22.71 -2.32
N ASP A 71 -24.43 -22.25 -3.17
CA ASP A 71 -24.28 -20.84 -3.56
C ASP A 71 -23.94 -20.72 -5.05
N GLY A 72 -24.49 -19.69 -5.68
CA GLY A 72 -24.40 -19.50 -7.13
C GLY A 72 -25.34 -20.42 -7.92
N ASN A 73 -25.28 -20.32 -9.24
CA ASN A 73 -26.06 -21.17 -10.14
C ASN A 73 -25.10 -21.83 -11.14
N LEU A 74 -25.27 -23.14 -11.35
CA LEU A 74 -24.54 -23.85 -12.39
C LEU A 74 -24.99 -23.34 -13.76
N PHE A 75 -24.02 -23.02 -14.61
CA PHE A 75 -24.23 -22.70 -16.01
C PHE A 75 -23.41 -23.66 -16.90
N PRO A 76 -24.07 -24.41 -17.81
CA PRO A 76 -25.52 -24.51 -17.96
C PRO A 76 -26.19 -25.16 -16.74
N GLU A 77 -27.53 -25.13 -16.66
CA GLU A 77 -28.25 -25.91 -15.65
C GLU A 77 -27.87 -27.40 -15.75
N PHE A 78 -27.90 -28.09 -14.61
CA PHE A 78 -27.45 -29.47 -14.56
C PHE A 78 -28.20 -30.35 -15.56
N SER A 79 -27.43 -31.07 -16.38
CA SER A 79 -27.94 -32.16 -17.18
C SER A 79 -26.91 -33.30 -17.22
N PRO A 80 -27.31 -34.58 -17.10
CA PRO A 80 -26.37 -35.70 -17.00
C PRO A 80 -25.36 -35.80 -18.16
N GLY A 81 -25.68 -35.25 -19.34
CA GLY A 81 -24.82 -35.25 -20.52
C GLY A 81 -23.85 -34.06 -20.63
N VAL A 82 -23.90 -33.09 -19.72
CA VAL A 82 -22.96 -31.97 -19.68
C VAL A 82 -21.90 -32.24 -18.62
N ASN A 83 -20.64 -32.19 -19.05
CA ASN A 83 -19.47 -32.49 -18.21
C ASN A 83 -18.72 -31.24 -17.73
N LEU A 84 -19.09 -30.04 -18.17
CA LEU A 84 -18.46 -28.79 -17.75
C LEU A 84 -19.53 -27.80 -17.30
N TYR A 85 -19.36 -27.32 -16.07
CA TYR A 85 -20.19 -26.30 -15.46
C TYR A 85 -19.34 -25.15 -14.98
N GLU A 86 -19.89 -23.94 -15.06
CA GLU A 86 -19.30 -22.74 -14.52
C GLU A 86 -20.30 -22.09 -13.55
N LEU A 87 -19.81 -21.50 -12.47
CA LEU A 87 -20.64 -20.69 -11.57
C LEU A 87 -19.81 -19.57 -10.97
N GLU A 88 -20.45 -18.42 -10.72
CA GLU A 88 -19.82 -17.28 -10.08
C GLU A 88 -20.30 -17.12 -8.64
N VAL A 89 -19.37 -16.84 -7.73
CA VAL A 89 -19.70 -16.52 -6.33
C VAL A 89 -19.02 -15.22 -5.87
N PRO A 90 -19.68 -14.43 -5.00
CA PRO A 90 -19.08 -13.22 -4.46
C PRO A 90 -17.91 -13.56 -3.53
N ILE A 91 -17.04 -12.57 -3.28
CA ILE A 91 -15.86 -12.73 -2.44
C ILE A 91 -16.20 -13.19 -1.00
N SER A 92 -17.41 -12.94 -0.51
CA SER A 92 -17.85 -13.37 0.83
C SER A 92 -18.00 -14.89 0.98
N ILE A 93 -18.11 -15.65 -0.13
CA ILE A 93 -18.25 -17.11 -0.11
C ILE A 93 -16.87 -17.76 -0.03
N ASN A 94 -16.50 -18.24 1.15
CA ASN A 94 -15.20 -18.90 1.38
C ASN A 94 -15.21 -20.39 1.04
N SER A 95 -16.38 -20.99 0.91
CA SER A 95 -16.58 -22.41 0.63
C SER A 95 -17.96 -22.62 0.04
N ILE A 96 -18.12 -23.65 -0.80
CA ILE A 96 -19.44 -24.11 -1.25
C ILE A 96 -19.70 -25.53 -0.78
N SER A 97 -20.95 -25.85 -0.51
CA SER A 97 -21.39 -27.22 -0.31
C SER A 97 -21.92 -27.78 -1.62
N LEU A 98 -21.41 -28.94 -2.03
CA LEU A 98 -21.75 -29.63 -3.26
C LEU A 98 -22.54 -30.88 -2.93
N MET A 99 -23.72 -31.04 -3.53
CA MET A 99 -24.49 -32.27 -3.46
C MET A 99 -24.49 -32.91 -4.85
N ALA A 100 -24.00 -34.15 -4.93
CA ALA A 100 -23.95 -34.92 -6.17
C ALA A 100 -24.42 -36.34 -5.90
N ASN A 101 -25.27 -36.86 -6.77
CA ASN A 101 -25.77 -38.23 -6.68
C ASN A 101 -25.52 -38.97 -7.99
N SER A 102 -25.23 -40.26 -7.89
CA SER A 102 -25.03 -41.16 -9.01
C SER A 102 -25.78 -42.48 -8.78
N HIS A 103 -25.73 -43.40 -9.75
CA HIS A 103 -26.42 -44.68 -9.64
C HIS A 103 -25.87 -45.52 -8.45
N PRO A 104 -26.69 -46.29 -7.71
CA PRO A 104 -26.23 -47.07 -6.54
C PRO A 104 -25.12 -48.10 -6.80
N ASN A 105 -24.95 -48.53 -8.06
CA ASN A 105 -23.89 -49.45 -8.49
C ASN A 105 -22.65 -48.73 -9.04
N SER A 106 -22.59 -47.41 -8.93
CA SER A 106 -21.45 -46.59 -9.35
C SER A 106 -20.63 -46.16 -8.15
N THR A 107 -19.38 -45.76 -8.38
CA THR A 107 -18.55 -45.12 -7.37
C THR A 107 -18.44 -43.64 -7.67
N LEU A 108 -18.91 -42.79 -6.74
CA LEU A 108 -18.79 -41.34 -6.82
C LEU A 108 -17.55 -40.88 -6.06
N SER A 109 -16.77 -39.99 -6.65
CA SER A 109 -15.69 -39.29 -5.96
C SER A 109 -15.68 -37.80 -6.32
N ILE A 110 -15.37 -36.96 -5.34
CA ILE A 110 -15.25 -35.51 -5.50
C ILE A 110 -13.82 -35.13 -5.08
N ASN A 111 -13.06 -34.51 -5.98
CA ASN A 111 -11.64 -34.22 -5.82
C ASN A 111 -10.83 -35.46 -5.34
N GLY A 112 -11.17 -36.63 -5.90
CA GLY A 112 -10.55 -37.91 -5.56
C GLY A 112 -11.00 -38.55 -4.24
N ILE A 113 -11.85 -37.89 -3.44
CA ILE A 113 -12.41 -38.44 -2.21
C ILE A 113 -13.69 -39.21 -2.54
N GLN A 114 -13.72 -40.52 -2.26
CA GLN A 114 -14.88 -41.37 -2.50
C GLN A 114 -16.03 -41.01 -1.54
N ILE A 115 -17.23 -40.79 -2.10
CA ILE A 115 -18.45 -40.45 -1.36
C ILE A 115 -19.26 -41.72 -1.16
N SER A 116 -19.41 -42.16 0.09
CA SER A 116 -20.04 -43.44 0.45
C SER A 116 -21.57 -43.37 0.58
N ASP A 117 -22.10 -42.17 0.86
CA ASP A 117 -23.54 -41.93 1.04
C ASP A 117 -24.03 -40.97 -0.05
N SER A 118 -24.99 -41.42 -0.86
CA SER A 118 -25.69 -40.64 -1.91
C SER A 118 -26.64 -39.57 -1.34
N SER A 119 -26.25 -38.95 -0.23
CA SER A 119 -26.97 -37.85 0.44
C SER A 119 -26.00 -36.86 1.10
N GLY A 120 -24.69 -37.11 1.00
CA GLY A 120 -23.67 -36.30 1.65
C GLY A 120 -23.35 -35.03 0.87
N SER A 121 -23.47 -33.89 1.54
CA SER A 121 -23.00 -32.61 1.03
C SER A 121 -21.48 -32.49 1.23
N PHE A 122 -20.71 -32.27 0.17
CA PHE A 122 -19.26 -32.12 0.20
C PHE A 122 -18.86 -30.65 0.27
N LEU A 123 -18.13 -30.26 1.32
CA LEU A 123 -17.70 -28.87 1.52
C LEU A 123 -16.36 -28.63 0.80
N THR A 124 -16.34 -27.71 -0.16
CA THR A 124 -15.13 -27.31 -0.89
C THR A 124 -14.73 -25.89 -0.51
N PRO A 125 -13.56 -25.67 0.11
CA PRO A 125 -13.02 -24.33 0.31
C PRO A 125 -12.63 -23.69 -1.03
N LEU A 126 -12.81 -22.38 -1.15
CA LEU A 126 -12.54 -21.62 -2.37
C LEU A 126 -11.44 -20.58 -2.14
N HIS A 127 -10.53 -20.47 -3.10
CA HIS A 127 -9.59 -19.36 -3.23
C HIS A 127 -10.16 -18.29 -4.18
N PRO A 128 -9.76 -17.01 -4.06
CA PRO A 128 -10.11 -16.00 -5.05
C PRO A 128 -9.66 -16.42 -6.46
N GLY A 129 -10.51 -16.21 -7.47
CA GLY A 129 -10.30 -16.68 -8.84
C GLY A 129 -10.99 -18.01 -9.13
N ILE A 130 -10.49 -18.73 -10.14
CA ILE A 130 -11.05 -19.99 -10.62
C ILE A 130 -10.63 -21.13 -9.69
N ASN A 131 -11.60 -21.88 -9.19
CA ASN A 131 -11.43 -23.13 -8.46
C ASN A 131 -12.06 -24.24 -9.29
N GLU A 132 -11.30 -25.31 -9.56
CA GLU A 132 -11.83 -26.46 -10.28
C GLU A 132 -12.19 -27.57 -9.31
N ILE A 133 -13.41 -28.09 -9.44
CA ILE A 133 -13.90 -29.24 -8.67
C ILE A 133 -14.13 -30.37 -9.67
N GLU A 134 -13.42 -31.47 -9.48
CA GLU A 134 -13.57 -32.66 -10.30
C GLU A 134 -14.50 -33.66 -9.61
N ILE A 135 -15.50 -34.14 -10.33
CA ILE A 135 -16.42 -35.17 -9.89
C ILE A 135 -16.29 -36.35 -10.84
N SER A 136 -15.81 -37.48 -10.33
CA SER A 136 -15.63 -38.70 -11.09
C SER A 136 -16.69 -39.72 -10.70
N VAL A 137 -17.42 -40.21 -11.70
CA VAL A 137 -18.43 -41.27 -11.56
C VAL A 137 -17.93 -42.49 -12.31
N ALA A 138 -17.52 -43.52 -11.58
CA ALA A 138 -17.07 -44.80 -12.14
C ALA A 138 -18.24 -45.80 -12.20
N GLY A 139 -18.62 -46.21 -13.41
CA GLY A 139 -19.46 -47.38 -13.67
C GLY A 139 -18.65 -48.68 -13.64
N GLU A 140 -19.19 -49.78 -14.21
CA GLU A 140 -18.49 -51.07 -14.21
C GLU A 140 -17.18 -51.04 -15.01
N ASN A 141 -17.17 -50.36 -16.17
CA ASN A 141 -16.02 -50.32 -17.09
C ASN A 141 -15.72 -48.93 -17.66
N SER A 142 -16.33 -47.88 -17.13
CA SER A 142 -16.25 -46.52 -17.66
C SER A 142 -16.21 -45.49 -16.54
N ILE A 143 -15.53 -44.37 -16.77
CA ILE A 143 -15.47 -43.24 -15.85
C ILE A 143 -15.95 -42.02 -16.62
N ASN A 144 -16.95 -41.30 -16.09
CA ASN A 144 -17.28 -39.97 -16.58
C ASN A 144 -16.80 -38.93 -15.58
N ILE A 145 -16.25 -37.83 -16.09
CA ILE A 145 -15.71 -36.74 -15.29
C ILE A 145 -16.54 -35.49 -15.55
N TYR A 146 -17.08 -34.94 -14.48
CA TYR A 146 -17.74 -33.65 -14.46
C TYR A 146 -16.81 -32.64 -13.79
N THR A 147 -16.63 -31.48 -14.41
CA THR A 147 -15.81 -30.39 -13.89
C THR A 147 -16.71 -29.19 -13.58
N ILE A 148 -16.61 -28.67 -12.37
CA ILE A 148 -17.21 -27.40 -11.99
C ILE A 148 -16.09 -26.37 -11.85
N LYS A 149 -16.15 -25.30 -12.64
CA LYS A 149 -15.29 -24.12 -12.49
C LYS A 149 -16.03 -23.08 -11.67
N VAL A 150 -15.65 -22.95 -10.41
CA VAL A 150 -16.17 -21.93 -9.51
C VAL A 150 -15.30 -20.69 -9.61
N ASN A 151 -15.82 -19.64 -10.26
CA ASN A 151 -15.16 -18.35 -10.35
C ASN A 151 -15.55 -17.49 -9.13
N ARG A 152 -14.70 -17.52 -8.10
CA ARG A 152 -14.87 -16.65 -6.93
C ARG A 152 -14.27 -15.29 -7.24
N LYS A 153 -15.05 -14.22 -7.05
CA LYS A 153 -14.62 -12.83 -7.33
C LYS A 153 -13.25 -12.53 -6.68
N ILE A 154 -12.31 -11.96 -7.45
CA ILE A 154 -11.01 -11.52 -6.95
C ILE A 154 -11.16 -10.15 -6.27
N PRO A 155 -10.62 -9.95 -5.05
CA PRO A 155 -10.70 -8.65 -4.38
C PRO A 155 -9.87 -7.61 -5.16
N ASN A 156 -10.39 -6.38 -5.28
CA ASN A 156 -9.71 -5.30 -5.98
C ASN A 156 -8.40 -4.92 -5.27
N SER A 157 -7.36 -4.61 -6.04
CA SER A 157 -6.03 -4.22 -5.56
C SER A 157 -5.75 -2.72 -5.63
N ASN A 158 -6.66 -1.92 -6.17
CA ASN A 158 -6.47 -0.49 -6.33
C ASN A 158 -6.50 0.23 -4.96
N ASN A 159 -5.32 0.64 -4.53
CA ASN A 159 -5.06 1.35 -3.29
C ASN A 159 -4.71 2.84 -3.54
N LEU A 160 -5.14 3.41 -4.67
CA LEU A 160 -4.87 4.80 -5.00
C LEU A 160 -5.98 5.75 -4.55
N LEU A 161 -5.60 6.96 -4.18
CA LEU A 161 -6.53 8.08 -3.96
C LEU A 161 -7.02 8.66 -5.29
N ASP A 162 -8.29 9.02 -5.31
CA ASP A 162 -8.92 9.88 -6.31
C ASP A 162 -8.70 11.36 -6.01
N SER A 163 -8.73 11.75 -4.73
CA SER A 163 -8.42 13.12 -4.31
C SER A 163 -8.02 13.23 -2.83
N ILE A 164 -7.34 14.34 -2.51
CA ILE A 164 -7.13 14.86 -1.16
C ILE A 164 -7.84 16.21 -1.10
N SER A 165 -8.69 16.42 -0.09
CA SER A 165 -9.38 17.68 0.16
C SER A 165 -8.78 18.38 1.37
N LEU A 166 -8.61 19.70 1.28
CA LEU A 166 -8.05 20.55 2.32
C LEU A 166 -8.99 21.73 2.56
N SER A 167 -9.22 22.12 3.82
CA SER A 167 -10.00 23.34 4.11
C SER A 167 -9.27 24.63 3.74
N THR A 168 -7.94 24.59 3.61
CA THR A 168 -7.11 25.75 3.26
C THR A 168 -5.75 25.32 2.70
N GLY A 169 -5.13 26.21 1.92
CA GLY A 169 -3.86 25.96 1.22
C GLY A 169 -4.01 25.00 0.02
N ASN A 170 -2.90 24.78 -0.68
CA ASN A 170 -2.83 23.89 -1.84
C ASN A 170 -1.67 22.92 -1.68
N LEU A 171 -1.84 21.69 -2.16
CA LEU A 171 -0.76 20.72 -2.23
C LEU A 171 0.27 21.12 -3.30
N TYR A 172 1.55 20.88 -2.99
CA TYR A 172 2.65 20.96 -3.92
C TYR A 172 3.43 19.63 -3.92
N PRO A 173 3.60 18.96 -5.08
CA PRO A 173 2.96 19.27 -6.37
C PRO A 173 1.42 19.17 -6.30
N SER A 174 0.72 19.65 -7.33
CA SER A 174 -0.72 19.41 -7.46
C SER A 174 -1.03 17.91 -7.37
N PHE A 175 -2.18 17.56 -6.80
CA PHE A 175 -2.51 16.16 -6.54
C PHE A 175 -2.48 15.30 -7.82
N SER A 176 -1.84 14.13 -7.69
CA SER A 176 -1.86 13.02 -8.65
C SER A 176 -1.91 11.71 -7.87
N SER A 177 -2.74 10.77 -8.31
CA SER A 177 -2.94 9.50 -7.61
C SER A 177 -1.65 8.68 -7.43
N THR A 178 -0.63 8.92 -8.27
CA THR A 178 0.66 8.21 -8.25
C THR A 178 1.77 8.93 -7.49
N THR A 179 1.51 10.13 -6.98
CA THR A 179 2.46 10.90 -6.17
C THR A 179 2.15 10.71 -4.69
N ASN A 180 3.11 10.17 -3.94
CA ASN A 180 2.94 9.81 -2.53
C ASN A 180 3.49 10.87 -1.55
N HIS A 181 4.14 11.92 -2.03
CA HIS A 181 4.75 12.95 -1.20
C HIS A 181 4.28 14.32 -1.63
N TYR A 182 3.73 15.06 -0.68
CA TYR A 182 3.24 16.42 -0.87
C TYR A 182 3.73 17.35 0.22
N GLU A 183 3.82 18.61 -0.13
CA GLU A 183 4.01 19.72 0.79
C GLU A 183 2.78 20.61 0.78
N LEU A 184 2.44 21.16 1.95
CA LEU A 184 1.36 22.10 2.14
C LEU A 184 1.85 23.26 2.99
N LEU A 185 1.88 24.47 2.42
CA LEU A 185 2.09 25.69 3.18
C LEU A 185 0.73 26.23 3.64
N LEU A 186 0.54 26.33 4.96
CA LEU A 186 -0.67 26.90 5.52
C LEU A 186 -0.64 28.43 5.53
N PRO A 187 -1.78 29.10 5.28
CA PRO A 187 -1.89 30.53 5.51
C PRO A 187 -1.59 30.90 6.97
N LYS A 188 -1.14 32.14 7.17
CA LYS A 188 -0.85 32.68 8.51
C LYS A 188 -2.09 32.59 9.40
N ASN A 189 -1.87 32.36 10.70
CA ASN A 189 -2.93 32.20 11.71
C ASN A 189 -3.87 31.00 11.51
N THR A 190 -3.53 30.03 10.65
CA THR A 190 -4.30 28.79 10.52
C THR A 190 -4.14 27.96 11.81
N ASN A 191 -5.20 27.88 12.61
CA ASN A 191 -5.20 27.10 13.85
C ASN A 191 -5.61 25.65 13.64
N THR A 192 -6.50 25.43 12.67
CA THR A 192 -7.03 24.12 12.31
C THR A 192 -6.90 23.88 10.81
N LEU A 193 -6.71 22.63 10.43
CA LEU A 193 -6.74 22.18 9.04
C LEU A 193 -7.65 20.97 8.96
N ASP A 194 -8.71 21.04 8.15
CA ASP A 194 -9.49 19.85 7.84
C ASP A 194 -8.88 19.18 6.62
N ILE A 195 -8.60 17.90 6.74
CA ILE A 195 -8.05 17.06 5.68
C ILE A 195 -8.97 15.87 5.46
N GLY A 196 -9.40 15.70 4.22
CA GLY A 196 -10.20 14.56 3.77
C GLY A 196 -9.52 13.87 2.58
N ALA A 197 -9.91 12.64 2.29
CA ALA A 197 -9.38 11.88 1.19
C ALA A 197 -10.44 10.94 0.62
N PHE A 198 -10.36 10.67 -0.68
CA PHE A 198 -11.29 9.81 -1.41
C PHE A 198 -10.50 8.81 -2.23
N SER A 199 -10.86 7.53 -2.17
CA SER A 199 -10.21 6.44 -2.91
C SER A 199 -10.81 6.27 -4.30
N GLN A 200 -10.00 5.87 -5.27
CA GLN A 200 -10.51 5.51 -6.60
C GLN A 200 -11.40 4.26 -6.56
N ASN A 201 -11.11 3.35 -5.63
CA ASN A 201 -11.96 2.19 -5.35
C ASN A 201 -12.79 2.46 -4.09
N PRO A 202 -14.13 2.52 -4.19
CA PRO A 202 -15.01 2.84 -3.06
C PRO A 202 -15.02 1.80 -1.95
N ASP A 203 -14.59 0.57 -2.24
CA ASP A 203 -14.45 -0.51 -1.25
C ASP A 203 -13.11 -0.45 -0.48
N SER A 204 -12.23 0.51 -0.80
CA SER A 204 -10.96 0.69 -0.09
C SER A 204 -11.15 1.43 1.24
N GLU A 205 -10.44 1.00 2.28
CA GLU A 205 -10.41 1.67 3.57
C GLU A 205 -9.42 2.85 3.54
N ILE A 206 -9.83 3.99 4.10
CA ILE A 206 -8.97 5.17 4.23
C ILE A 206 -8.76 5.47 5.70
N ARG A 207 -7.52 5.74 6.10
CA ARG A 207 -7.21 6.29 7.43
C ARG A 207 -6.30 7.51 7.31
N ILE A 208 -6.62 8.56 8.05
CA ILE A 208 -5.75 9.75 8.16
C ILE A 208 -5.23 9.81 9.60
N ASN A 209 -3.90 9.77 9.77
CA ASN A 209 -3.24 9.69 11.09
C ASN A 209 -3.83 8.57 11.98
N GLY A 210 -4.17 7.43 11.36
CA GLY A 210 -4.76 6.26 12.03
C GLY A 210 -6.27 6.33 12.28
N ILE A 211 -6.93 7.45 12.00
CA ILE A 211 -8.39 7.62 12.13
C ILE A 211 -9.06 7.22 10.81
N GLU A 212 -10.00 6.28 10.87
CA GLU A 212 -10.78 5.83 9.72
C GLU A 212 -11.67 6.96 9.15
N ILE A 213 -11.66 7.10 7.82
CA ILE A 213 -12.50 8.01 7.05
C ILE A 213 -13.54 7.18 6.29
N ASN A 214 -14.81 7.49 6.48
CA ASN A 214 -15.94 6.83 5.84
C ASN A 214 -17.06 7.83 5.55
N SER A 215 -18.24 7.34 5.14
CA SER A 215 -19.38 8.17 4.77
C SER A 215 -19.94 9.04 5.91
N SER A 216 -19.65 8.72 7.16
CA SER A 216 -20.06 9.50 8.33
C SER A 216 -19.06 10.61 8.72
N ASN A 217 -17.81 10.51 8.24
CA ASN A 217 -16.73 11.45 8.55
C ASN A 217 -15.81 11.63 7.33
N THR A 218 -16.13 12.60 6.48
CA THR A 218 -15.39 12.84 5.21
C THR A 218 -14.01 13.48 5.40
N SER A 219 -13.69 13.95 6.61
CA SER A 219 -12.42 14.60 6.94
C SER A 219 -12.09 14.49 8.43
N ILE A 220 -10.81 14.66 8.77
CA ILE A 220 -10.37 14.92 10.15
C ILE A 220 -9.88 16.36 10.30
N THR A 221 -10.03 16.92 11.51
CA THR A 221 -9.47 18.22 11.87
C THR A 221 -8.11 18.03 12.56
N LEU A 222 -7.07 18.62 11.99
CA LEU A 222 -5.74 18.73 12.58
C LEU A 222 -5.59 20.07 13.31
N ASN A 223 -4.72 20.10 14.31
CA ASN A 223 -4.30 21.33 15.02
C ASN A 223 -2.78 21.53 14.83
N PRO A 224 -2.32 21.97 13.64
CA PRO A 224 -0.89 22.10 13.38
C PRO A 224 -0.23 23.09 14.35
N ILE A 225 0.97 22.77 14.83
CA ILE A 225 1.81 23.71 15.59
C ILE A 225 2.71 24.49 14.63
N VAL A 226 3.24 25.64 15.06
CA VAL A 226 4.21 26.40 14.24
C VAL A 226 5.40 25.52 13.88
N GLY A 227 5.84 25.59 12.62
CA GLY A 227 6.91 24.77 12.06
C GLY A 227 6.38 23.61 11.21
N LEU A 228 7.18 22.54 11.11
CA LEU A 228 6.84 21.35 10.35
C LEU A 228 5.92 20.42 11.13
N ASN A 229 4.89 19.95 10.44
CA ASN A 229 3.92 18.95 10.85
C ASN A 229 3.79 17.92 9.72
N SER A 230 3.10 16.82 9.97
CA SER A 230 2.79 15.83 8.94
C SER A 230 1.39 15.25 9.11
N ALA A 231 0.84 14.80 7.99
CA ALA A 231 -0.31 13.91 7.95
C ALA A 231 -0.01 12.71 7.06
N GLU A 232 -0.33 11.52 7.55
CA GLU A 232 -0.24 10.28 6.80
C GLU A 232 -1.63 9.80 6.42
N ILE A 233 -1.84 9.58 5.12
CA ILE A 233 -3.09 9.04 4.58
C ILE A 233 -2.81 7.63 4.08
N TRP A 234 -3.39 6.65 4.75
CA TRP A 234 -3.34 5.25 4.39
C TRP A 234 -4.55 4.89 3.55
N VAL A 235 -4.32 4.17 2.44
CA VAL A 235 -5.37 3.57 1.62
C VAL A 235 -5.11 2.08 1.51
N THR A 236 -6.05 1.27 1.98
CA THR A 236 -5.97 -0.19 1.93
C THR A 236 -7.07 -0.74 1.02
N ALA A 237 -6.67 -1.38 -0.08
CA ALA A 237 -7.58 -2.02 -1.01
C ALA A 237 -8.20 -3.30 -0.41
N PRO A 238 -9.34 -3.78 -0.94
CA PRO A 238 -10.00 -5.01 -0.47
C PRO A 238 -9.11 -6.26 -0.45
N ASN A 239 -8.06 -6.32 -1.28
CA ASN A 239 -7.11 -7.43 -1.28
C ASN A 239 -6.00 -7.30 -0.21
N GLY A 240 -6.02 -6.24 0.60
CA GLY A 240 -5.02 -5.92 1.62
C GLY A 240 -3.82 -5.10 1.13
N ALA A 241 -3.69 -4.83 -0.18
CA ALA A 241 -2.65 -3.97 -0.71
C ALA A 241 -2.82 -2.55 -0.16
N SER A 242 -1.74 -1.93 0.31
CA SER A 242 -1.79 -0.61 0.96
C SER A 242 -0.85 0.39 0.28
N ASN A 243 -1.28 1.65 0.21
CA ASN A 243 -0.46 2.79 -0.22
C ASN A 243 -0.55 3.90 0.83
N ILE A 244 0.51 4.71 0.94
CA ILE A 244 0.60 5.80 1.92
C ILE A 244 0.95 7.09 1.19
N TYR A 245 0.14 8.13 1.45
CA TYR A 245 0.40 9.50 1.02
C TYR A 245 0.85 10.32 2.23
N LEU A 246 2.05 10.91 2.15
CA LEU A 246 2.61 11.77 3.17
C LEU A 246 2.42 13.24 2.76
N VAL A 247 1.72 14.00 3.60
CA VAL A 247 1.58 15.46 3.46
C VAL A 247 2.44 16.12 4.53
N LYS A 248 3.54 16.75 4.13
CA LYS A 248 4.34 17.63 4.99
C LYS A 248 3.64 18.97 5.09
N ILE A 249 3.22 19.34 6.28
CA ILE A 249 2.41 20.54 6.54
C ILE A 249 3.29 21.55 7.24
N LEU A 250 3.54 22.66 6.58
CA LEU A 250 4.30 23.76 7.12
C LEU A 250 3.32 24.84 7.61
N LYS A 251 3.33 25.08 8.93
CA LYS A 251 2.59 26.19 9.54
C LYS A 251 3.55 27.34 9.87
N PRO A 252 3.43 28.49 9.21
CA PRO A 252 4.22 29.66 9.55
C PRO A 252 3.94 30.14 10.98
N SER A 253 4.93 30.79 11.59
CA SER A 253 4.76 31.46 12.88
C SER A 253 3.83 32.68 12.74
N ASN A 254 3.20 33.07 13.84
CA ASN A 254 2.58 34.40 13.89
C ASN A 254 3.62 35.50 14.18
N LEU A 255 4.77 35.10 14.72
CA LEU A 255 5.99 35.88 14.97
C LEU A 255 7.01 35.62 13.86
N ASN A 256 6.62 35.76 12.59
CA ASN A 256 7.58 35.66 11.50
C ASN A 256 8.66 36.72 11.69
N LYS A 257 9.91 36.28 11.61
CA LYS A 257 11.04 37.19 11.55
C LYS A 257 11.18 37.69 10.12
N ARG A 258 11.58 38.94 9.97
CA ARG A 258 11.73 39.58 8.68
C ARG A 258 13.18 39.48 8.22
N ILE A 259 13.37 39.35 6.92
CA ILE A 259 14.68 39.42 6.28
C ILE A 259 14.66 40.39 5.10
N PHE A 260 15.80 40.98 4.81
CA PHE A 260 16.00 41.77 3.61
C PHE A 260 17.47 41.74 3.17
N ILE A 261 17.72 42.11 1.92
CA ILE A 261 19.05 42.35 1.38
C ILE A 261 19.34 43.85 1.47
N THR A 262 20.54 44.23 1.94
CA THR A 262 20.93 45.64 1.99
C THR A 262 20.83 46.29 0.61
N ASN A 263 20.33 47.53 0.56
CA ASN A 263 20.32 48.31 -0.68
C ASN A 263 21.74 48.63 -1.15
N ASN A 264 22.65 48.85 -0.19
CA ASN A 264 24.05 49.11 -0.49
C ASN A 264 24.87 47.82 -0.58
N ALA A 265 25.92 47.86 -1.39
CA ALA A 265 26.95 46.82 -1.45
C ALA A 265 28.22 47.30 -0.74
N TYR A 266 28.93 46.37 -0.10
CA TYR A 266 30.10 46.64 0.73
C TYR A 266 31.25 45.70 0.34
N THR A 267 32.48 46.22 0.40
CA THR A 267 33.69 45.39 0.38
C THR A 267 33.76 44.50 1.63
N GLY A 268 34.66 43.52 1.65
CA GLY A 268 34.86 42.57 2.75
C GLY A 268 35.19 43.20 4.11
N ASN A 269 35.66 44.45 4.17
CA ASN A 269 35.78 45.19 5.42
C ASN A 269 34.41 45.71 5.86
N LEU A 270 33.71 44.88 6.63
CA LEU A 270 32.42 45.21 7.23
C LEU A 270 32.55 45.82 8.62
N GLY A 271 33.76 45.84 9.20
CA GLY A 271 33.99 46.21 10.60
C GLY A 271 33.73 45.03 11.56
N GLY A 272 34.01 43.81 11.12
CA GLY A 272 33.65 42.59 11.83
C GLY A 272 32.13 42.32 11.82
N LYS A 273 31.69 41.32 12.59
CA LYS A 273 30.25 40.99 12.69
C LYS A 273 29.41 42.15 13.24
N SER A 274 29.94 42.89 14.20
CA SER A 274 29.25 44.03 14.83
C SER A 274 29.08 45.18 13.83
N GLY A 275 30.11 45.49 13.03
CA GLY A 275 29.99 46.49 11.96
C GLY A 275 29.04 46.04 10.84
N ALA A 276 28.99 44.74 10.53
CA ALA A 276 27.99 44.21 9.59
C ALA A 276 26.56 44.34 10.13
N ASP A 277 26.34 44.10 11.42
CA ASP A 277 25.05 44.32 12.08
C ASP A 277 24.66 45.80 12.05
N GLU A 278 25.59 46.73 12.31
CA GLU A 278 25.35 48.18 12.18
C GLU A 278 24.95 48.57 10.75
N LYS A 279 25.57 47.98 9.73
CA LYS A 279 25.17 48.18 8.32
C LYS A 279 23.73 47.73 8.08
N CYS A 280 23.32 46.59 8.63
CA CYS A 280 21.93 46.15 8.55
C CYS A 280 20.96 47.13 9.21
N ASN A 281 21.28 47.63 10.40
CA ASN A 281 20.38 48.53 11.15
C ASN A 281 20.36 49.97 10.60
N SER A 282 21.34 50.35 9.78
CA SER A 282 21.42 51.68 9.15
C SER A 282 21.06 51.69 7.66
N ASP A 283 20.83 50.53 7.04
CA ASP A 283 20.52 50.43 5.62
C ASP A 283 19.13 51.02 5.29
N PRO A 284 18.94 51.68 4.14
CA PRO A 284 17.65 52.23 3.73
C PRO A 284 16.52 51.19 3.63
N ASN A 285 16.83 49.91 3.41
CA ASN A 285 15.82 48.84 3.39
C ASN A 285 15.33 48.43 4.79
N HIS A 286 15.99 48.86 5.86
CA HIS A 286 15.56 48.61 7.24
C HIS A 286 14.18 49.24 7.52
N PRO A 287 13.27 48.60 8.30
CA PRO A 287 11.90 49.10 8.47
C PRO A 287 11.76 50.37 9.31
N GLY A 288 12.77 50.70 10.12
CA GLY A 288 12.75 51.89 10.98
C GLY A 288 11.75 51.84 12.13
N ASP A 289 11.21 50.66 12.45
CA ASP A 289 10.20 50.43 13.50
C ASP A 289 10.80 50.07 14.87
N GLY A 290 12.13 50.16 15.00
CA GLY A 290 12.87 49.83 16.23
C GLY A 290 13.23 48.36 16.38
N SER A 291 12.84 47.48 15.43
CA SER A 291 13.39 46.12 15.38
C SER A 291 14.89 46.13 15.12
N LEU A 292 15.58 45.11 15.65
CA LEU A 292 17.01 44.91 15.45
C LEU A 292 17.27 43.82 14.42
N PHE A 293 18.26 44.05 13.56
CA PHE A 293 18.69 43.11 12.54
C PHE A 293 20.17 42.75 12.73
N LYS A 294 20.51 41.50 12.43
CA LYS A 294 21.90 41.05 12.34
C LYS A 294 22.23 40.57 10.93
N ALA A 295 23.48 40.73 10.52
CA ALA A 295 24.01 40.24 9.26
C ALA A 295 24.20 38.71 9.30
N MET A 296 23.64 37.99 8.32
CA MET A 296 23.87 36.57 8.15
C MET A 296 25.25 36.35 7.51
N LEU A 297 26.25 36.16 8.38
CA LEU A 297 27.60 35.82 8.01
C LEU A 297 28.24 34.93 9.09
N ALA A 298 29.25 34.15 8.74
CA ALA A 298 30.10 33.46 9.67
C ALA A 298 31.34 34.32 9.98
N SER A 299 31.69 34.40 11.26
CA SER A 299 32.88 35.09 11.74
C SER A 299 33.66 34.15 12.65
N ASN A 300 34.99 34.27 12.62
CA ASN A 300 35.90 33.52 13.47
C ASN A 300 37.17 34.37 13.62
N PRO A 301 37.21 35.23 14.65
CA PRO A 301 38.41 35.99 14.95
C PRO A 301 39.53 34.99 15.24
N ILE A 302 40.67 35.15 14.56
CA ILE A 302 41.90 34.38 14.86
C ILE A 302 42.35 34.55 16.33
N SER A 303 41.78 35.53 17.04
CA SER A 303 41.89 35.69 18.48
C SER A 303 40.66 36.39 19.06
N ASN A 304 39.91 35.69 19.93
CA ASN A 304 38.98 36.19 20.95
C ASN A 304 37.47 36.18 20.60
N SER A 305 36.77 35.16 21.13
CA SER A 305 35.36 35.02 21.58
C SER A 305 34.17 35.74 20.89
N GLU A 306 34.35 36.42 19.77
CA GLU A 306 33.30 37.13 19.03
C GLU A 306 32.91 36.40 17.73
N ASP A 307 32.78 35.08 17.80
CA ASP A 307 32.41 34.24 16.66
C ASP A 307 30.90 34.30 16.40
N ARG A 308 30.53 34.24 15.11
CA ARG A 308 29.20 33.95 14.63
C ARG A 308 29.26 32.68 13.81
N LYS A 309 28.55 31.66 14.24
CA LYS A 309 28.63 30.31 13.67
C LYS A 309 27.26 29.67 13.59
N ALA A 310 26.89 29.23 12.39
CA ALA A 310 25.75 28.36 12.17
C ALA A 310 26.04 26.96 12.70
N CYS A 311 26.96 26.23 12.05
CA CYS A 311 27.26 24.85 12.45
C CYS A 311 28.72 24.63 12.82
N SER A 312 28.96 23.75 13.81
CA SER A 312 30.29 23.20 14.10
C SER A 312 30.59 21.91 13.34
N SER A 313 29.55 21.24 12.84
CA SER A 313 29.62 20.08 11.95
C SER A 313 28.70 20.27 10.74
N PRO A 314 29.01 19.70 9.56
CA PRO A 314 28.19 19.82 8.36
C PRO A 314 26.69 19.59 8.63
N ASN A 315 25.84 20.50 8.13
CA ASN A 315 24.37 20.44 8.18
C ASN A 315 23.83 20.09 9.57
N CYS A 316 24.20 20.88 10.58
CA CYS A 316 23.81 20.64 11.95
C CYS A 316 22.28 20.58 12.14
N THR A 317 21.84 19.69 13.03
CA THR A 317 20.43 19.43 13.34
C THR A 317 20.04 19.83 14.76
N ASN A 318 20.99 20.32 15.55
CA ASN A 318 20.78 20.80 16.91
C ASN A 318 21.38 22.17 17.15
N SER A 319 20.69 22.98 17.95
CA SER A 319 21.04 24.36 18.27
C SER A 319 22.29 24.53 19.14
N ALA A 320 22.74 23.47 19.83
CA ALA A 320 23.93 23.54 20.70
C ALA A 320 25.23 23.80 19.91
N GLN A 321 25.19 23.63 18.58
CA GLN A 321 26.32 23.90 17.69
C GLN A 321 26.45 25.37 17.27
N ASN A 322 25.37 26.15 17.44
CA ASN A 322 25.33 27.55 17.04
C ASN A 322 26.09 28.42 18.05
N LEU A 323 26.62 29.55 17.58
CA LEU A 323 27.19 30.61 18.43
C LEU A 323 26.84 31.97 17.82
N ASP A 324 26.12 32.83 18.57
CA ASP A 324 25.58 34.12 18.10
C ASP A 324 24.92 34.06 16.70
N TRP A 325 24.28 32.93 16.39
CA TRP A 325 23.70 32.68 15.09
C TRP A 325 22.43 33.52 14.86
N VAL A 326 22.25 34.00 13.63
CA VAL A 326 21.22 35.01 13.31
C VAL A 326 19.83 34.42 13.11
N PHE A 327 19.77 33.16 12.68
CA PHE A 327 18.51 32.48 12.43
C PHE A 327 18.06 31.74 13.69
N GLN A 328 16.82 32.03 14.11
CA GLN A 328 16.17 31.37 15.23
C GLN A 328 15.72 29.95 14.84
N PHE A 329 15.61 29.08 15.83
CA PHE A 329 15.24 27.67 15.61
C PHE A 329 13.76 27.54 15.23
N ASN A 330 13.44 26.64 14.30
CA ASN A 330 12.05 26.37 13.89
C ASN A 330 11.26 27.64 13.56
N THR A 331 11.91 28.62 12.93
CA THR A 331 11.38 29.97 12.74
C THR A 331 11.20 30.26 11.26
N ALA A 332 10.01 30.77 10.94
CA ALA A 332 9.64 31.18 9.60
C ALA A 332 10.15 32.61 9.32
N TYR A 333 10.73 32.78 8.14
CA TYR A 333 11.28 34.05 7.70
C TYR A 333 10.54 34.58 6.47
N ASN A 334 10.17 35.85 6.53
CA ASN A 334 9.43 36.55 5.49
C ASN A 334 10.25 37.70 4.91
N LYS A 335 10.05 38.01 3.62
CA LYS A 335 10.54 39.26 3.03
C LYS A 335 10.01 40.44 3.81
N LEU A 336 10.89 41.37 4.15
CA LEU A 336 10.51 42.58 4.84
C LEU A 336 9.49 43.41 4.05
N GLN A 337 9.68 43.57 2.75
CA GLN A 337 8.90 44.50 1.93
C GLN A 337 7.51 43.95 1.55
N SER A 338 7.43 42.67 1.15
CA SER A 338 6.17 42.06 0.68
C SER A 338 5.48 41.18 1.72
N ASN A 339 6.16 40.89 2.85
CA ASN A 339 5.73 39.90 3.83
C ASN A 339 5.50 38.48 3.21
N GLU A 340 6.09 38.23 2.05
CA GLU A 340 6.08 36.93 1.39
C GLU A 340 6.95 35.94 2.16
N TYR A 341 6.49 34.70 2.30
CA TYR A 341 7.20 33.67 3.01
C TYR A 341 8.39 33.14 2.20
N VAL A 342 9.56 33.03 2.83
CA VAL A 342 10.82 32.67 2.16
C VAL A 342 11.25 31.26 2.53
N PHE A 343 11.44 30.95 3.82
CA PHE A 343 11.87 29.64 4.31
C PHE A 343 11.55 29.43 5.80
N LEU A 344 11.72 28.18 6.24
CA LEU A 344 11.66 27.75 7.64
C LEU A 344 13.01 27.16 8.00
N THR A 345 13.52 27.53 9.17
CA THR A 345 14.74 26.93 9.72
C THR A 345 14.43 25.62 10.46
N ASN A 346 15.39 24.71 10.50
CA ASN A 346 15.32 23.49 11.30
C ASN A 346 15.56 23.78 12.80
N ALA A 347 15.67 22.72 13.59
CA ALA A 347 15.96 22.80 15.03
C ALA A 347 17.37 23.35 15.36
N ALA A 348 18.25 23.51 14.35
CA ALA A 348 19.56 24.14 14.47
C ALA A 348 19.61 25.57 13.89
N GLY A 349 18.48 26.14 13.47
CA GLY A 349 18.47 27.48 12.89
C GLY A 349 19.07 27.56 11.48
N ILE A 350 19.16 26.45 10.74
CA ILE A 350 19.62 26.44 9.34
C ILE A 350 18.51 25.97 8.40
N ILE A 351 18.72 26.10 7.09
CA ILE A 351 17.75 25.69 6.07
C ILE A 351 18.19 24.34 5.51
N GLU A 352 17.34 23.34 5.61
CA GLU A 352 17.61 22.00 5.09
C GLU A 352 17.18 21.89 3.61
N ASN A 353 17.96 21.14 2.83
CA ASN A 353 17.65 20.75 1.45
C ASN A 353 17.29 21.90 0.50
N TYR A 354 17.78 23.12 0.76
CA TYR A 354 17.43 24.30 -0.04
C TYR A 354 15.92 24.56 -0.14
N ASN A 355 15.18 24.27 0.93
CA ASN A 355 13.72 24.46 1.01
C ASN A 355 13.34 25.96 1.08
N PHE A 356 13.53 26.66 -0.04
CA PHE A 356 13.11 28.02 -0.26
C PHE A 356 11.81 28.05 -1.06
N TYR A 357 10.82 28.77 -0.53
CA TYR A 357 9.51 28.97 -1.16
C TYR A 357 9.47 30.22 -2.04
N SER A 358 10.35 31.18 -1.77
CA SER A 358 10.58 32.36 -2.61
C SER A 358 12.03 32.83 -2.49
N SER A 359 12.51 33.62 -3.46
CA SER A 359 13.77 34.36 -3.34
C SER A 359 13.65 35.41 -2.23
N VAL A 360 14.73 36.06 -1.77
CA VAL A 360 14.62 37.27 -0.93
C VAL A 360 14.58 38.51 -1.80
N ASP A 361 15.53 38.60 -2.73
CA ASP A 361 15.67 39.67 -3.72
C ASP A 361 16.23 39.08 -5.02
N LEU A 362 15.65 39.49 -6.15
CA LEU A 362 16.04 39.06 -7.50
C LEU A 362 17.04 40.01 -8.17
N SER A 363 17.28 41.18 -7.59
CA SER A 363 18.12 42.24 -8.17
C SER A 363 19.58 42.18 -7.73
N GLN A 364 19.87 41.51 -6.62
CA GLN A 364 21.21 41.35 -6.05
C GLN A 364 21.57 39.87 -6.03
N ASN A 365 22.49 39.44 -6.90
CA ASN A 365 22.76 38.00 -7.06
C ASN A 365 23.71 37.42 -6.02
N HIS A 366 24.47 38.25 -5.29
CA HIS A 366 25.50 37.74 -4.38
C HIS A 366 25.57 38.55 -3.08
N ILE A 367 25.65 37.82 -1.98
CA ILE A 367 25.83 38.33 -0.62
C ILE A 367 27.10 37.77 0.01
N TRP A 368 27.70 38.51 0.94
CA TRP A 368 28.76 38.01 1.81
C TRP A 368 28.19 37.04 2.86
N THR A 369 28.86 35.90 3.07
CA THR A 369 28.36 34.87 3.98
C THR A 369 29.46 34.24 4.83
N GLY A 370 30.66 33.97 4.31
CA GLY A 370 31.71 33.25 5.07
C GLY A 370 31.36 31.79 5.40
N LEU A 371 30.30 31.25 4.80
CA LEU A 371 29.81 29.90 5.01
C LEU A 371 30.23 28.98 3.86
N ASP A 372 30.49 27.72 4.19
CA ASP A 372 30.55 26.63 3.24
C ASP A 372 29.13 26.17 2.86
N SER A 373 29.02 25.41 1.77
CA SER A 373 27.75 24.83 1.30
C SER A 373 27.02 23.93 2.31
N ASP A 374 27.64 23.59 3.45
CA ASP A 374 27.06 22.76 4.52
C ASP A 374 26.82 23.52 5.84
N TRP A 375 26.78 24.86 5.79
CA TRP A 375 26.58 25.74 6.94
C TRP A 375 27.73 25.77 7.96
N THR A 376 28.87 25.13 7.67
CA THR A 376 30.08 25.35 8.46
C THR A 376 30.80 26.63 8.02
N ASN A 377 31.78 27.08 8.80
CA ASN A 377 32.55 28.29 8.48
C ASN A 377 33.64 27.94 7.46
N ALA A 378 33.65 28.65 6.34
CA ALA A 378 34.56 28.38 5.22
C ALA A 378 36.02 28.83 5.48
N GLY A 379 36.27 29.66 6.49
CA GLY A 379 37.57 30.26 6.75
C GLY A 379 37.92 31.43 5.81
N ASP A 380 37.44 31.43 4.57
CA ASP A 380 37.45 32.59 3.67
C ASP A 380 36.37 33.60 4.09
N ASN A 381 36.72 34.53 4.98
CA ASN A 381 35.82 35.52 5.57
C ASN A 381 36.41 36.94 5.60
N CYS A 382 37.28 37.29 4.65
CA CYS A 382 37.89 38.62 4.55
C CYS A 382 38.64 39.07 5.81
N ASN A 383 39.42 38.14 6.38
CA ASN A 383 40.11 38.32 7.65
C ASN A 383 39.14 38.79 8.75
N ASP A 384 38.13 37.98 8.98
CA ASP A 384 37.02 38.24 9.90
C ASP A 384 36.26 39.55 9.61
N TRP A 385 36.05 39.80 8.32
CA TRP A 385 35.34 40.96 7.79
C TRP A 385 35.97 42.31 8.16
N THR A 386 37.29 42.35 8.26
CA THR A 386 38.06 43.57 8.57
C THR A 386 38.97 44.03 7.42
N ASP A 387 39.04 43.26 6.32
CA ASP A 387 39.92 43.54 5.20
C ASP A 387 39.15 43.76 3.89
N SER A 388 39.54 44.79 3.13
CA SER A 388 38.94 45.16 1.84
C SER A 388 39.93 45.10 0.68
N SER A 389 41.08 44.44 0.86
CA SER A 389 42.10 44.26 -0.15
C SER A 389 41.79 43.06 -1.05
N SER A 390 42.49 42.97 -2.18
CA SER A 390 42.43 41.79 -3.05
C SER A 390 43.30 40.63 -2.56
N SER A 391 43.98 40.77 -1.41
CA SER A 391 44.87 39.76 -0.84
C SER A 391 44.13 38.71 -0.02
N PHE A 392 42.92 39.04 0.42
CA PHE A 392 42.01 38.14 1.12
C PHE A 392 40.79 37.85 0.27
N ASN A 393 40.15 36.74 0.62
CA ASN A 393 38.95 36.25 0.00
C ASN A 393 37.84 36.08 1.03
N GLY A 394 36.60 36.16 0.56
CA GLY A 394 35.39 35.84 1.31
C GLY A 394 34.54 34.84 0.53
N THR A 395 33.84 33.93 1.20
CA THR A 395 32.78 33.17 0.56
C THR A 395 31.49 33.97 0.46
N THR A 396 30.75 33.67 -0.60
CA THR A 396 29.51 34.33 -0.97
C THR A 396 28.38 33.32 -1.09
N GLY A 397 27.15 33.81 -1.06
CA GLY A 397 25.97 33.05 -1.44
C GLY A 397 25.06 33.93 -2.31
N ASN A 398 23.91 33.40 -2.73
CA ASN A 398 22.91 34.17 -3.46
C ASN A 398 21.62 34.36 -2.64
N SER A 399 20.74 35.26 -3.07
CA SER A 399 19.43 35.52 -2.43
C SER A 399 18.25 35.03 -3.28
N ILE A 400 18.50 34.14 -4.24
CA ILE A 400 17.47 33.52 -5.08
C ILE A 400 17.10 32.14 -4.53
N THR A 401 16.18 31.42 -5.18
CA THR A 401 15.83 30.03 -4.82
C THR A 401 16.75 29.03 -5.51
N GLY A 402 17.24 28.01 -4.80
CA GLY A 402 17.95 26.87 -5.39
C GLY A 402 19.27 26.56 -4.69
N SER A 403 20.16 25.85 -5.40
CA SER A 403 21.52 25.59 -4.90
C SER A 403 22.32 26.89 -4.80
N GLY A 404 22.98 27.11 -3.67
CA GLY A 404 23.79 28.32 -3.43
C GLY A 404 23.04 29.47 -2.73
N SER A 405 21.75 29.31 -2.46
CA SER A 405 20.95 30.24 -1.65
C SER A 405 21.54 30.35 -0.25
N PHE A 406 22.04 31.54 0.09
CA PHE A 406 22.70 31.93 1.35
C PHE A 406 24.01 31.25 1.70
N HIS A 407 24.31 30.07 1.18
CA HIS A 407 25.56 29.39 1.45
C HIS A 407 26.02 28.70 0.17
N SER A 408 27.25 28.97 -0.25
CA SER A 408 27.85 28.39 -1.44
C SER A 408 29.36 28.33 -1.25
N ASN A 409 30.05 27.55 -2.08
CA ASN A 409 31.52 27.51 -2.08
C ASN A 409 32.11 28.58 -3.03
N GLU A 410 31.32 29.56 -3.45
CA GLU A 410 31.78 30.64 -4.34
C GLU A 410 32.59 31.66 -3.55
N ILE A 411 33.83 31.87 -4.00
CA ILE A 411 34.79 32.77 -3.37
C ILE A 411 34.92 34.06 -4.19
N SER A 412 35.01 35.20 -3.51
CA SER A 412 35.26 36.50 -4.14
C SER A 412 36.32 37.29 -3.37
N SER A 413 37.13 38.08 -4.08
CA SER A 413 38.13 38.95 -3.46
C SER A 413 37.46 40.04 -2.63
N CYS A 414 38.02 40.36 -1.47
CA CYS A 414 37.40 41.24 -0.49
C CYS A 414 37.29 42.71 -0.93
N ASN A 415 37.96 43.11 -2.03
CA ASN A 415 37.79 44.43 -2.64
C ASN A 415 36.55 44.54 -3.54
N ILE A 416 35.82 43.45 -3.78
CA ILE A 416 34.60 43.46 -4.61
C ILE A 416 33.36 43.71 -3.74
N PRO A 417 32.55 44.75 -4.01
CA PRO A 417 31.35 45.00 -3.24
C PRO A 417 30.28 43.91 -3.42
N LYS A 418 29.68 43.46 -2.32
CA LYS A 418 28.52 42.56 -2.26
C LYS A 418 27.50 43.04 -1.23
N ALA A 419 26.24 42.64 -1.37
CA ALA A 419 25.21 42.96 -0.40
C ALA A 419 25.32 42.07 0.85
N ILE A 420 24.51 42.36 1.86
CA ILE A 420 24.42 41.60 3.11
C ILE A 420 22.97 41.14 3.30
N LEU A 421 22.78 39.90 3.73
CA LEU A 421 21.47 39.43 4.19
C LEU A 421 21.27 39.85 5.66
N CYS A 422 20.25 40.65 5.91
CA CYS A 422 19.90 41.15 7.23
C CYS A 422 18.70 40.39 7.80
N VAL A 423 18.82 39.96 9.05
CA VAL A 423 17.89 39.03 9.71
C VAL A 423 17.38 39.62 11.01
N GLU A 424 16.06 39.76 11.15
CA GLU A 424 15.42 40.27 12.35
C GLU A 424 15.66 39.35 13.56
N GLN A 425 15.96 39.95 14.72
CA GLN A 425 16.31 39.27 15.97
C GLN A 425 15.16 39.10 16.92
#